data_AF-A0A662RRH2-F1
#
_entry.id   AF-A0A662RRH2-F1
#
_cell.length_a   1.000
_cell.length_b   1.000
_cell.length_c   1.000
_cell.angle_alpha   90.00
_cell.angle_beta   90.00
_cell.angle_gamma   90.00
#
_symmetry.space_group_name_H-M   'P 1'
#
loop_
_entity.id
_entity.type
_entity.pdbx_description
1 polymer ?
#
loop_
_entity_poly.entity_id
_entity_poly.type
_entity_poly.pdbx_seq_one_letter_code
_entity_poly.pdbx_strand_id
1 'polypeptide(L)'
;MRRFSEEYCRVIGVLLLTFVIIILFSTPSMILAKSVTTIGAELSHGASGETFVRAKLDFGSNEHMRAFPRKIGNWRDREYSAATRLAKVLHADVLLMRAYSNPKYYQPVFFLIVQSNNRSSFHSPIVCYPALGYKIEETGRVEIPVRN
;
A
#
# COMPACT_ATOMS: atom_id res chain seq x y z
N MET A 1 -28.56 -10.96 -47.00
CA MET A 1 -28.86 -10.16 -45.79
C MET A 1 -29.37 -10.99 -44.61
N ARG A 2 -30.36 -11.90 -44.77
CA ARG A 2 -30.90 -12.72 -43.64
C ARG A 2 -29.88 -13.61 -42.90
N ARG A 3 -28.98 -14.31 -43.61
CA ARG A 3 -27.96 -15.16 -42.96
C ARG A 3 -26.93 -14.37 -42.15
N PHE A 4 -26.61 -13.15 -42.60
CA PHE A 4 -25.66 -12.27 -41.92
C PHE A 4 -26.24 -11.69 -40.63
N SER A 5 -27.57 -11.48 -40.53
CA SER A 5 -28.16 -11.08 -39.25
C SER A 5 -28.22 -12.24 -38.26
N GLU A 6 -28.55 -13.46 -38.70
CA GLU A 6 -28.74 -14.61 -37.80
C GLU A 6 -27.43 -15.08 -37.15
N GLU A 7 -26.34 -15.19 -37.92
CA GLU A 7 -25.04 -15.61 -37.39
C GLU A 7 -24.46 -14.56 -36.43
N TYR A 8 -24.55 -13.28 -36.77
CA TYR A 8 -24.06 -12.20 -35.92
C TYR A 8 -24.93 -11.98 -34.68
N CYS A 9 -26.26 -12.12 -34.78
CA CYS A 9 -27.15 -12.06 -33.61
C CYS A 9 -26.82 -13.15 -32.58
N ARG A 10 -26.45 -14.36 -33.03
CA ARG A 10 -26.04 -15.43 -32.13
C ARG A 10 -24.73 -15.12 -31.42
N VAL A 11 -23.73 -14.61 -32.15
CA VAL A 11 -22.44 -14.21 -31.57
C VAL A 11 -22.60 -13.03 -30.61
N ILE A 12 -23.36 -12.01 -30.99
CA ILE A 12 -23.67 -10.85 -30.15
C ILE A 12 -24.42 -11.29 -28.89
N GLY A 13 -25.39 -12.19 -29.02
CA GLY A 13 -26.15 -12.73 -27.89
C GLY A 13 -25.27 -13.48 -26.89
N VAL A 14 -24.34 -14.31 -27.37
CA VAL A 14 -23.38 -15.01 -26.50
C VAL A 14 -22.45 -14.02 -25.81
N LEU A 15 -21.91 -13.03 -26.52
CA LEU A 15 -21.04 -12.01 -25.93
C LEU A 15 -21.76 -11.18 -24.85
N LEU A 16 -23.01 -10.77 -25.12
CA LEU A 16 -23.83 -10.05 -24.13
C LEU A 16 -24.12 -10.91 -22.91
N LEU A 17 -24.45 -12.19 -23.11
CA LEU A 17 -24.70 -13.12 -22.00
C LEU A 17 -23.45 -13.31 -21.14
N THR A 18 -22.28 -13.48 -21.77
CA THR A 18 -21.00 -13.58 -21.06
C THR A 18 -20.72 -12.32 -20.25
N PHE A 19 -20.96 -11.13 -20.83
CA PHE A 19 -20.77 -9.86 -20.12
C PHE A 19 -21.71 -9.72 -18.92
N VAL A 20 -22.98 -10.12 -19.08
CA VAL A 20 -23.98 -10.13 -18.01
C VAL A 20 -23.59 -11.10 -16.89
N ILE A 21 -23.12 -12.31 -17.22
CA ILE A 21 -22.63 -13.29 -16.24
C ILE A 21 -21.41 -12.73 -15.50
N ILE A 22 -20.45 -12.14 -16.21
CA ILE A 22 -19.29 -11.51 -15.57
C ILE A 22 -19.74 -10.43 -14.58
N ILE A 23 -20.69 -9.57 -14.94
CA ILE A 23 -21.19 -8.51 -14.03
C ILE A 23 -21.95 -9.10 -12.83
N LEU A 24 -22.81 -10.09 -13.05
CA LEU A 24 -23.61 -10.72 -11.99
C LEU A 24 -22.75 -11.48 -10.97
N PHE A 25 -21.69 -12.13 -11.43
CA PHE A 25 -20.81 -12.94 -10.59
C PHE A 25 -19.55 -12.21 -10.14
N SER A 26 -19.27 -11.02 -10.67
CA SER A 26 -18.22 -10.17 -10.15
C SER A 26 -18.75 -9.35 -8.97
N THR A 27 -17.97 -9.27 -7.90
CA THR A 27 -18.22 -8.28 -6.86
C THR A 27 -17.81 -6.89 -7.37
N PRO A 28 -18.40 -5.79 -6.84
CA PRO A 28 -17.97 -4.43 -7.18
C PRO A 28 -16.46 -4.21 -7.00
N SER A 29 -15.85 -4.93 -6.06
CA SER A 29 -14.41 -4.94 -5.78
C SER A 29 -13.54 -5.66 -6.84
N MET A 30 -14.13 -6.48 -7.73
CA MET A 30 -13.43 -7.15 -8.83
C MET A 30 -13.43 -6.32 -10.12
N ILE A 31 -14.43 -5.46 -10.34
CA ILE A 31 -14.56 -4.63 -11.56
C ILE A 31 -13.90 -3.26 -11.40
N LEU A 32 -14.00 -2.64 -10.21
CA LEU A 32 -13.32 -1.38 -9.90
C LEU A 32 -12.02 -1.67 -9.15
N ALA A 33 -10.88 -1.45 -9.81
CA ALA A 33 -9.57 -1.79 -9.26
C ALA A 33 -9.19 -1.01 -7.99
N LYS A 34 -8.88 -1.80 -6.96
CA LYS A 34 -7.72 -1.72 -6.03
C LYS A 34 -7.74 -0.65 -4.94
N SER A 35 -8.30 -1.06 -3.81
CA SER A 35 -8.08 -0.54 -2.47
C SER A 35 -6.72 -0.95 -1.88
N VAL A 36 -6.11 -0.08 -1.07
CA VAL A 36 -4.99 -0.43 -0.18
C VAL A 36 -5.42 -0.29 1.29
N THR A 37 -4.87 -1.19 2.10
CA THR A 37 -5.20 -1.54 3.48
C THR A 37 -4.86 -0.47 4.50
N THR A 38 -5.65 -0.41 5.57
CA THR A 38 -5.43 0.39 6.77
C THR A 38 -4.14 0.01 7.50
N ILE A 39 -3.45 1.01 8.07
CA ILE A 39 -2.29 0.81 8.95
C ILE A 39 -2.81 0.42 10.33
N GLY A 40 -2.93 -0.88 10.58
CA GLY A 40 -3.12 -1.43 11.92
C GLY A 40 -1.76 -1.64 12.59
N ALA A 41 -1.62 -1.25 13.86
CA ALA A 41 -0.44 -1.62 14.64
C ALA A 41 -0.48 -3.09 15.10
N GLU A 42 -1.64 -3.76 15.02
CA GLU A 42 -1.79 -5.18 15.31
C GLU A 42 -1.65 -6.00 14.02
N LEU A 43 -0.72 -6.94 14.00
CA LEU A 43 -0.42 -7.81 12.83
C LEU A 43 -1.30 -9.07 12.81
N SER A 44 -1.87 -9.44 13.96
CA SER A 44 -2.56 -10.72 14.15
C SER A 44 -4.03 -10.66 13.73
N HIS A 45 -4.68 -9.52 13.90
CA HIS A 45 -6.10 -9.32 13.63
C HIS A 45 -6.31 -7.99 12.89
N GLY A 46 -7.11 -7.99 11.82
CA GLY A 46 -7.51 -6.77 11.12
C GLY A 46 -8.32 -5.85 12.03
N ALA A 47 -8.15 -4.55 11.89
CA ALA A 47 -8.90 -3.58 12.68
C ALA A 47 -10.38 -3.61 12.25
N SER A 48 -11.31 -3.74 13.19
CA SER A 48 -12.74 -3.69 12.88
C SER A 48 -13.14 -2.27 12.42
N GLY A 49 -13.69 -2.15 11.21
CA GLY A 49 -14.14 -0.88 10.62
C GLY A 49 -13.20 -0.27 9.56
N GLU A 50 -12.54 -1.11 8.75
CA GLU A 50 -11.67 -0.63 7.68
C GLU A 50 -12.44 0.23 6.68
N THR A 51 -11.94 1.44 6.41
CA THR A 51 -12.52 2.35 5.42
C THR A 51 -11.56 2.47 4.24
N PHE A 52 -12.09 2.23 3.04
CA PHE A 52 -11.34 2.30 1.81
C PHE A 52 -11.06 3.75 1.43
N VAL A 53 -9.78 4.11 1.35
CA VAL A 53 -9.34 5.43 0.91
C VAL A 53 -8.48 5.30 -0.35
N ARG A 54 -8.67 6.23 -1.28
CA ARG A 54 -7.86 6.30 -2.50
C ARG A 54 -6.57 7.06 -2.20
N ALA A 55 -5.44 6.36 -2.20
CA ALA A 55 -4.15 7.02 -2.18
C ALA A 55 -3.83 7.64 -3.56
N LYS A 56 -3.29 8.85 -3.57
CA LYS A 56 -2.76 9.49 -4.80
C LYS A 56 -1.52 8.78 -5.33
N LEU A 57 -0.84 8.02 -4.47
CA LEU A 57 0.42 7.34 -4.76
C LEU A 57 0.31 5.87 -4.34
N ASP A 58 0.80 4.97 -5.18
CA ASP A 58 0.81 3.54 -4.88
C ASP A 58 2.09 3.18 -4.14
N PHE A 59 1.96 3.01 -2.83
CA PHE A 59 3.05 2.67 -1.91
C PHE A 59 3.52 1.21 -2.02
N GLY A 60 2.77 0.35 -2.73
CA GLY A 60 3.13 -1.04 -2.99
C GLY A 60 3.97 -1.27 -4.24
N SER A 61 4.29 -0.21 -4.99
CA SER A 61 5.15 -0.30 -6.17
C SER A 61 6.57 0.15 -5.87
N ASN A 62 7.54 -0.77 -6.08
CA ASN A 62 8.97 -0.45 -6.02
C ASN A 62 9.38 0.66 -7.00
N GLU A 63 8.69 0.77 -8.14
CA GLU A 63 8.97 1.82 -9.12
C GLU A 63 8.53 3.19 -8.60
N HIS A 64 7.29 3.28 -8.08
CA HIS A 64 6.79 4.51 -7.47
C HIS A 64 7.59 4.92 -6.23
N MET A 65 8.03 3.95 -5.41
CA MET A 65 8.88 4.23 -4.25
C MET A 65 10.26 4.75 -4.65
N ARG A 66 10.86 4.23 -5.72
CA ARG A 66 12.11 4.78 -6.26
C ARG A 66 11.92 6.22 -6.76
N ALA A 67 10.77 6.51 -7.37
CA ALA A 67 10.41 7.85 -7.83
C ALA A 67 10.02 8.82 -6.70
N PHE A 68 9.90 8.37 -5.44
CA PHE A 68 9.60 9.23 -4.31
C PHE A 68 10.61 10.40 -4.26
N PRO A 69 10.19 11.65 -3.94
CA PRO A 69 11.04 12.82 -4.08
C PRO A 69 12.34 12.73 -3.28
N ARG A 70 13.49 12.94 -3.93
CA ARG A 70 14.81 13.02 -3.26
C ARG A 70 15.04 14.36 -2.54
N LYS A 71 14.23 15.37 -2.88
CA LYS A 71 14.25 16.70 -2.27
C LYS A 71 12.83 17.09 -1.85
N ILE A 72 12.67 17.58 -0.62
CA ILE A 72 11.40 18.05 -0.06
C ILE A 72 11.66 19.42 0.58
N GLY A 73 11.32 20.50 -0.13
CA GLY A 73 11.73 21.85 0.29
C GLY A 73 13.26 21.96 0.43
N ASN A 74 13.74 22.27 1.63
CA ASN A 74 15.18 22.37 1.95
C ASN A 74 15.79 21.05 2.43
N TRP A 75 15.01 19.98 2.48
CA TRP A 75 15.49 18.65 2.82
C TRP A 75 16.00 17.93 1.59
N ARG A 76 17.17 17.29 1.68
CA ARG A 76 17.77 16.47 0.63
C ARG A 76 18.13 15.11 1.19
N ASP A 77 17.84 14.07 0.43
CA ASP A 77 18.22 12.71 0.80
C ASP A 77 19.75 12.56 0.86
N ARG A 78 20.19 11.67 1.74
CA ARG A 78 21.48 11.01 1.67
C ARG A 78 21.25 9.58 1.23
N GLU A 79 22.03 9.14 0.26
CA GLU A 79 21.95 7.78 -0.26
C GLU A 79 22.25 6.78 0.86
N TYR A 80 21.33 5.83 1.05
CA TYR A 80 21.49 4.76 2.02
C TYR A 80 21.86 3.47 1.29
N SER A 81 23.17 3.27 1.10
CA SER A 81 23.73 2.16 0.29
C SER A 81 23.32 0.77 0.76
N ALA A 82 22.95 0.60 2.04
CA ALA A 82 22.55 -0.68 2.61
C ALA A 82 21.07 -1.04 2.40
N ALA A 83 20.25 -0.19 1.78
CA ALA A 83 18.82 -0.42 1.61
C ALA A 83 18.54 -1.73 0.84
N THR A 84 19.22 -1.97 -0.28
CA THR A 84 19.02 -3.19 -1.10
C THR A 84 19.33 -4.48 -0.34
N ARG A 85 20.36 -4.45 0.52
CA ARG A 85 20.71 -5.62 1.36
C ARG A 85 19.66 -5.82 2.45
N LEU A 86 19.19 -4.73 3.06
CA LEU A 86 18.15 -4.78 4.09
C LEU A 86 16.84 -5.37 3.55
N ALA A 87 16.44 -4.99 2.34
CA ALA A 87 15.22 -5.51 1.70
C ALA A 87 15.21 -7.04 1.62
N LYS A 88 16.35 -7.63 1.24
CA LYS A 88 16.52 -9.09 1.15
C LYS A 88 16.45 -9.76 2.51
N VAL A 89 17.13 -9.21 3.52
CA VAL A 89 17.16 -9.77 4.88
C VAL A 89 15.78 -9.72 5.52
N LEU A 90 15.05 -8.63 5.31
CA LEU A 90 13.71 -8.45 5.85
C LEU A 90 12.64 -9.20 5.08
N HIS A 91 12.96 -9.87 3.96
CA HIS A 91 11.96 -10.41 3.04
C HIS A 91 10.89 -9.38 2.64
N ALA A 92 11.31 -8.13 2.44
CA ALA A 92 10.40 -7.04 2.11
C ALA A 92 10.08 -7.03 0.61
N ASP A 93 8.80 -6.97 0.27
CA ASP A 93 8.33 -6.80 -1.11
C ASP A 93 8.66 -5.40 -1.63
N VAL A 94 8.54 -4.39 -0.76
CA VAL A 94 8.89 -2.99 -1.04
C VAL A 94 9.70 -2.44 0.12
N LEU A 95 10.81 -1.77 -0.21
CA LEU A 95 11.61 -1.04 0.77
C LEU A 95 12.07 0.30 0.21
N LEU A 96 11.76 1.38 0.91
CA LEU A 96 12.39 2.68 0.73
C LEU A 96 12.94 3.13 2.08
N MET A 97 14.24 3.39 2.14
CA MET A 97 14.85 3.96 3.33
C MET A 97 15.72 5.14 2.93
N ARG A 98 15.45 6.30 3.50
CA ARG A 98 16.15 7.55 3.21
C ARG A 98 16.40 8.34 4.48
N ALA A 99 17.56 8.98 4.55
CA ALA A 99 17.86 9.98 5.56
C ALA A 99 17.80 11.35 4.89
N TYR A 100 16.81 12.16 5.24
CA TYR A 100 16.71 13.54 4.76
C TYR A 100 17.48 14.46 5.70
N SER A 101 18.39 15.25 5.13
CA SER A 101 19.14 16.27 5.86
C SER A 101 18.75 17.67 5.40
N ASN A 102 18.73 18.62 6.33
CA ASN A 102 18.44 20.02 6.06
C ASN A 102 19.56 20.88 6.66
N PRO A 103 20.18 21.80 5.89
CA PRO A 103 21.31 22.60 6.38
C PRO A 103 21.03 23.39 7.67
N LYS A 104 19.76 23.70 7.96
CA LYS A 104 19.34 24.41 9.17
C LYS A 104 19.37 23.54 10.43
N TYR A 105 19.31 22.22 10.29
CA TYR A 105 19.17 21.29 11.41
C TYR A 105 20.30 20.26 11.41
N TYR A 106 20.86 19.98 12.58
CA TYR A 106 21.96 19.02 12.71
C TYR A 106 21.51 17.57 12.51
N GLN A 107 20.31 17.22 12.98
CA GLN A 107 19.80 15.85 12.93
C GLN A 107 19.06 15.56 11.63
N PRO A 108 19.33 14.41 10.97
CA PRO A 108 18.55 13.96 9.83
C PRO A 108 17.20 13.41 10.26
N VAL A 109 16.23 13.44 9.34
CA VAL A 109 14.95 12.75 9.49
C VAL A 109 15.00 11.46 8.67
N PHE A 110 14.80 10.33 9.33
CA PHE A 110 14.73 9.03 8.67
C PHE A 110 13.30 8.79 8.18
N PHE A 111 13.19 8.46 6.89
CA PHE A 111 11.95 8.07 6.25
C PHE A 111 12.07 6.63 5.78
N LEU A 112 11.21 5.78 6.32
CA LEU A 112 11.19 4.35 6.06
C LEU A 112 9.79 3.93 5.58
N ILE A 113 9.74 3.31 4.41
CA ILE A 113 8.57 2.58 3.92
C ILE A 113 9.00 1.13 3.77
N VAL A 114 8.27 0.23 4.41
CA VAL A 114 8.44 -1.22 4.26
C VAL A 114 7.06 -1.80 4.00
N GLN A 115 6.95 -2.61 2.94
CA GLN A 115 5.78 -3.44 2.70
C GLN A 115 6.23 -4.88 2.51
N SER A 116 5.48 -5.81 3.11
CA SER A 116 5.70 -7.23 2.94
C SER A 116 4.41 -7.99 3.20
N ASN A 117 4.16 -9.03 2.41
CA ASN A 117 3.14 -10.03 2.74
C ASN A 117 3.66 -11.07 3.74
N ASN A 118 4.97 -11.08 4.01
CA ASN A 118 5.56 -11.94 5.02
C ASN A 118 5.46 -11.30 6.40
N ARG A 119 4.69 -11.92 7.31
CA ARG A 119 4.53 -11.45 8.69
C ARG A 119 5.86 -11.40 9.46
N SER A 120 6.84 -12.24 9.11
CA SER A 120 8.15 -12.21 9.78
C SER A 120 8.99 -10.99 9.42
N SER A 121 8.59 -10.21 8.40
CA SER A 121 9.22 -8.94 8.05
C SER A 121 8.94 -7.83 9.06
N PHE A 122 7.93 -8.00 9.92
CA PHE A 122 7.49 -7.00 10.87
C PHE A 122 7.42 -7.58 12.28
N HIS A 123 7.89 -6.80 13.25
CA HIS A 123 7.54 -7.04 14.64
C HIS A 123 6.34 -6.17 14.97
N SER A 124 5.35 -6.72 15.67
CA SER A 124 4.22 -5.92 16.12
C SER A 124 4.75 -4.80 17.05
N PRO A 125 4.40 -3.52 16.83
CA PRO A 125 4.69 -2.42 17.74
C PRO A 125 4.43 -2.75 19.21
N ILE A 126 3.36 -3.51 19.50
CA ILE A 126 3.00 -3.93 20.87
C ILE A 126 4.07 -4.83 21.52
N VAL A 127 4.90 -5.50 20.71
CA VAL A 127 6.02 -6.32 21.16
C VAL A 127 7.33 -5.52 21.11
N CYS A 128 7.54 -4.72 20.07
CA CYS A 128 8.80 -4.02 19.83
C CYS A 128 9.08 -2.93 20.86
N TYR A 129 8.10 -2.07 21.17
CA TYR A 129 8.32 -0.94 22.07
C TYR A 129 8.61 -1.38 23.52
N PRO A 130 7.86 -2.34 24.11
CA PRO A 130 8.21 -2.88 25.43
C PRO A 130 9.59 -3.55 25.48
N ALA A 131 10.00 -4.28 24.44
CA ALA A 131 11.33 -4.90 24.39
C ALA A 131 12.47 -3.86 24.39
N LEU A 132 12.21 -2.63 23.93
CA LEU A 132 13.14 -1.51 23.97
C LEU A 132 13.06 -0.70 25.27
N GLY A 133 12.27 -1.14 26.25
CA GLY A 133 12.10 -0.47 27.55
C GLY A 133 11.04 0.62 27.59
N TYR A 134 10.29 0.83 26.50
CA TYR A 134 9.18 1.79 26.48
C TYR A 134 7.93 1.18 27.12
N LYS A 135 7.21 1.99 27.89
CA LYS A 135 5.90 1.62 28.43
C LYS A 135 4.80 2.24 27.58
N ILE A 136 3.83 1.43 27.16
CA ILE A 136 2.62 1.94 26.52
C ILE A 136 1.76 2.58 27.60
N GLU A 137 1.50 3.88 27.47
CA GLU A 137 0.67 4.64 28.43
C GLU A 137 -0.81 4.63 28.04
N GLU A 138 -1.12 4.67 26.74
CA GLU A 138 -2.48 4.71 26.21
C GLU A 138 -2.59 3.97 24.88
N THR A 139 -3.75 3.36 24.63
CA THR A 139 -4.13 2.83 23.31
C THR A 139 -5.50 3.36 22.93
N GLY A 140 -5.65 3.89 21.72
CA GLY A 140 -6.92 4.44 21.27
C GLY A 140 -7.09 4.37 19.76
N ARG A 141 -8.24 4.85 19.29
CA ARG A 141 -8.54 5.07 17.87
C ARG A 141 -8.54 6.57 17.63
N VAL A 142 -7.94 7.01 16.52
CA VAL A 142 -7.96 8.40 16.10
C VAL A 142 -8.62 8.49 14.74
N GLU A 143 -9.58 9.40 14.60
CA GLU A 143 -10.15 9.73 13.29
C GLU A 143 -9.17 10.60 12.51
N ILE A 144 -8.80 10.12 11.32
CA ILE A 144 -7.96 10.89 10.40
C ILE A 144 -8.89 11.52 9.36
N PRO A 145 -9.12 12.85 9.39
CA PRO A 145 -9.97 13.50 8.42
C PRO A 145 -9.30 13.48 7.04
N VAL A 146 -9.88 12.74 6.10
CA VAL A 146 -9.44 12.73 4.71
C VAL A 146 -10.17 13.86 3.97
N ARG A 147 -9.43 14.91 3.59
CA ARG A 147 -9.98 15.98 2.73
C ARG A 147 -9.99 15.48 1.29
N ASN A 148 -11.17 15.48 0.67
CA ASN A 148 -11.35 15.21 -0.76
C ASN A 148 -10.85 16.38 -1.61
#